data_AF-A0A328VF40-F1
#
_entry.id   AF-A0A328VF40-F1
#
_cell.length_a   1.000
_cell.length_b   1.000
_cell.length_c   1.000
_cell.angle_alpha   90.00
_cell.angle_beta   90.00
_cell.angle_gamma   90.00
#
_symmetry.space_group_name_H-M   'P 1'
#
loop_
_entity.id
_entity.type
_entity.pdbx_description
1 polymer ?
#
loop_
_entity_poly.entity_id
_entity_poly.type
_entity_poly.pdbx_seq_one_letter_code
_entity_poly.pdbx_strand_id
1 'polypeptide(L)'
;MKLEEIQAIAEAVLYEGYLLYPYRHSALKNRQRWTYGVLYPRAYSEAGGEVEPWRMQTECLLEADGGTEPQLSIAVRFLQLMRCRREDEQRPGGQAIERSREGVPRWAEAPLEGVWEEGVERSVSATALAQRELLQAERRLPFAFPARYLEEEEPHGGRTSETRRIVREGRTLSGAVSIAAEPVPERAHLYKLRVTVTNTTPVEKPAELRAQEALLSACVSTHTILQVEGGAFVSLIEPPEELRQVAASCCNSGTWPVLVGEPGERDSLLSSPIILYDYPQIAPESPAPLFDGTEIDELLALRILTLTDEEKEQIRRGDARGRAVLEQIERLTPEQFLQLHGTIRGLRALGEAEP
;
A
#
# COMPACT_ATOMS: atom_id res chain seq x y z
N MET A 1 3.53 -20.00 8.28
CA MET A 1 3.53 -20.33 6.86
C MET A 1 2.41 -19.61 6.11
N LYS A 2 1.15 -20.06 6.17
CA LYS A 2 0.03 -19.44 5.41
C LYS A 2 -0.18 -17.94 5.64
N LEU A 3 -0.19 -17.50 6.90
CA LEU A 3 -0.33 -16.08 7.23
C LEU A 3 0.90 -15.27 6.80
N GLU A 4 2.08 -15.87 6.80
CA GLU A 4 3.34 -15.21 6.40
C GLU A 4 3.40 -15.02 4.88
N GLU A 5 2.92 -15.97 4.09
CA GLU A 5 2.79 -15.86 2.63
C GLU A 5 1.79 -14.77 2.23
N ILE A 6 0.60 -14.77 2.84
CA ILE A 6 -0.41 -13.72 2.63
C ILE A 6 0.15 -12.35 3.02
N GLN A 7 0.90 -12.27 4.13
CA GLN A 7 1.55 -11.04 4.56
C GLN A 7 2.63 -10.60 3.58
N ALA A 8 3.45 -11.51 3.06
CA ALA A 8 4.49 -11.19 2.08
C ALA A 8 3.89 -10.62 0.79
N ILE A 9 2.81 -11.23 0.27
CA ILE A 9 2.10 -10.73 -0.92
C ILE A 9 1.46 -9.37 -0.62
N ALA A 10 0.81 -9.23 0.54
CA ALA A 10 0.23 -7.96 0.96
C ALA A 10 1.30 -6.86 1.14
N GLU A 11 2.50 -7.20 1.61
CA GLU A 11 3.64 -6.29 1.72
C GLU A 11 4.18 -5.90 0.35
N ALA A 12 4.33 -6.85 -0.57
CA ALA A 12 4.71 -6.55 -1.96
C ALA A 12 3.73 -5.53 -2.56
N VAL A 13 2.43 -5.80 -2.49
CA VAL A 13 1.36 -4.88 -2.95
C VAL A 13 1.42 -3.53 -2.24
N LEU A 14 1.62 -3.51 -0.91
CA LEU A 14 1.66 -2.29 -0.12
C LEU A 14 2.76 -1.35 -0.62
N TYR A 15 3.88 -1.92 -1.06
CA TYR A 15 5.10 -1.17 -1.36
C TYR A 15 5.43 -1.04 -2.84
N GLU A 16 4.83 -1.84 -3.73
CA GLU A 16 5.10 -1.84 -5.17
C GLU A 16 4.99 -0.43 -5.76
N GLY A 17 3.83 0.22 -5.66
CA GLY A 17 3.66 1.61 -6.09
C GLY A 17 4.41 2.64 -5.21
N TYR A 18 4.69 2.31 -3.95
CA TYR A 18 5.36 3.22 -3.02
C TYR A 18 6.90 3.27 -3.19
N LEU A 19 7.53 2.28 -3.84
CA LEU A 19 8.98 2.22 -4.10
C LEU A 19 9.37 2.09 -5.59
N LEU A 20 8.42 1.85 -6.51
CA LEU A 20 8.66 1.59 -7.96
C LEU A 20 9.60 2.60 -8.66
N TYR A 21 9.65 3.82 -8.14
CA TYR A 21 10.64 4.81 -8.57
C TYR A 21 11.37 5.32 -7.34
N PRO A 22 12.71 5.24 -7.28
CA PRO A 22 13.45 5.91 -6.21
C PRO A 22 13.05 7.39 -6.17
N TYR A 23 12.33 7.75 -5.11
CA TYR A 23 11.66 9.03 -4.99
C TYR A 23 12.69 10.11 -4.75
N ARG A 24 12.93 10.92 -5.78
CA ARG A 24 13.66 12.20 -5.68
C ARG A 24 12.72 13.36 -5.92
N HIS A 25 12.66 14.29 -4.98
CA HIS A 25 11.85 15.50 -5.03
C HIS A 25 12.28 16.45 -6.18
N SER A 26 13.52 16.29 -6.68
CA SER A 26 14.12 17.07 -7.76
C SER A 26 13.68 16.64 -9.17
N ALA A 27 13.19 15.41 -9.37
CA ALA A 27 12.75 14.97 -10.69
C ALA A 27 11.36 15.49 -11.02
N LEU A 28 11.24 16.11 -12.20
CA LEU A 28 9.96 16.59 -12.74
C LEU A 28 8.89 15.50 -12.80
N LYS A 29 9.27 14.27 -13.18
CA LYS A 29 8.38 13.10 -13.23
C LYS A 29 7.95 12.56 -11.84
N ASN A 30 8.62 12.99 -10.78
CA ASN A 30 8.34 12.57 -9.40
C ASN A 30 7.59 13.63 -8.59
N ARG A 31 7.21 14.76 -9.21
CA ARG A 31 6.39 15.81 -8.56
C ARG A 31 4.97 15.34 -8.25
N GLN A 32 4.50 14.33 -8.96
CA GLN A 32 3.29 13.56 -8.65
C GLN A 32 3.72 12.14 -8.30
N ARG A 33 3.36 11.70 -7.10
CA ARG A 33 3.60 10.34 -6.64
C ARG A 33 2.61 9.43 -7.37
N TRP A 34 3.09 8.47 -8.16
CA TRP A 34 2.22 7.48 -8.77
C TRP A 34 1.98 6.36 -7.76
N THR A 35 0.98 6.54 -6.91
CA THR A 35 0.60 5.55 -5.90
C THR A 35 -0.77 4.98 -6.25
N TYR A 36 -0.88 3.66 -6.29
CA TYR A 36 -2.16 2.98 -6.45
C TYR A 36 -2.95 2.98 -5.13
N GLY A 37 -4.26 2.82 -5.21
CA GLY A 37 -5.13 2.65 -4.04
C GLY A 37 -5.13 3.82 -3.06
N VAL A 38 -4.96 5.05 -3.56
CA VAL A 38 -4.99 6.27 -2.73
C VAL A 38 -6.43 6.64 -2.41
N LEU A 39 -6.75 6.82 -1.13
CA LEU A 39 -8.02 7.36 -0.68
C LEU A 39 -7.78 8.73 -0.05
N TYR A 40 -8.07 9.78 -0.79
CA TYR A 40 -7.97 11.16 -0.33
C TYR A 40 -9.08 11.50 0.66
N PRO A 41 -8.92 12.57 1.48
CA PRO A 41 -10.01 13.08 2.29
C PRO A 41 -11.25 13.38 1.43
N ARG A 42 -12.41 12.87 1.85
CA ARG A 42 -13.68 13.05 1.11
C ARG A 42 -13.94 14.51 0.72
N ALA A 43 -13.77 15.45 1.66
CA ALA A 43 -13.99 16.87 1.39
C ALA A 43 -13.06 17.43 0.30
N TYR A 44 -11.81 16.96 0.20
CA TYR A 44 -10.88 17.34 -0.87
C TYR A 44 -11.33 16.77 -2.22
N SER A 45 -11.71 15.50 -2.25
CA SER A 45 -12.22 14.84 -3.45
C SER A 45 -13.47 15.53 -3.99
N GLU A 46 -14.49 15.76 -3.15
CA GLU A 46 -15.74 16.41 -3.53
C GLU A 46 -15.51 17.84 -4.06
N ALA A 47 -14.61 18.61 -3.42
CA ALA A 47 -14.25 19.95 -3.89
C ALA A 47 -13.52 19.95 -5.25
N GLY A 48 -12.79 18.87 -5.55
CA GLY A 48 -12.13 18.64 -6.83
C GLY A 48 -13.02 18.02 -7.91
N GLY A 49 -14.33 17.85 -7.65
CA GLY A 49 -15.27 17.22 -8.58
C GLY A 49 -15.19 15.70 -8.63
N GLU A 50 -14.81 15.07 -7.51
CA GLU A 50 -14.72 13.61 -7.33
C GLU A 50 -13.74 12.89 -8.27
N VAL A 51 -12.77 13.63 -8.84
CA VAL A 51 -11.73 13.06 -9.70
C VAL A 51 -10.82 12.11 -8.91
N GLU A 52 -10.44 12.50 -7.70
CA GLU A 52 -9.56 11.73 -6.83
C GLU A 52 -10.39 10.84 -5.88
N PRO A 53 -10.17 9.53 -5.81
CA PRO A 53 -11.02 8.65 -5.00
C PRO A 53 -10.86 8.92 -3.49
N TRP A 54 -11.98 8.87 -2.76
CA TRP A 54 -12.03 8.94 -1.29
C TRP A 54 -12.58 7.66 -0.65
N ARG A 55 -13.02 6.71 -1.50
CA ARG A 55 -13.63 5.45 -1.13
C ARG A 55 -13.09 4.31 -1.99
N MET A 56 -12.87 3.16 -1.36
CA MET A 56 -12.60 1.87 -2.03
C MET A 56 -13.71 0.89 -1.65
N GLN A 57 -14.11 0.04 -2.61
CA GLN A 57 -15.12 -0.99 -2.36
C GLN A 57 -14.66 -2.33 -2.92
N THR A 58 -14.67 -3.34 -2.05
CA THR A 58 -14.51 -4.74 -2.37
C THR A 58 -15.85 -5.45 -2.22
N GLU A 59 -16.28 -6.17 -3.24
CA GLU A 59 -17.34 -7.16 -3.17
C GLU A 59 -16.77 -8.53 -3.56
N CYS A 60 -17.06 -9.55 -2.74
CA CYS A 60 -16.68 -10.93 -3.00
C CYS A 60 -17.80 -11.88 -2.58
N LEU A 61 -17.72 -13.14 -3.03
CA LEU A 61 -18.70 -14.16 -2.68
C LEU A 61 -18.11 -15.13 -1.67
N LEU A 62 -18.91 -15.49 -0.68
CA LEU A 62 -18.61 -16.45 0.37
C LEU A 62 -19.63 -17.59 0.33
N GLU A 63 -19.14 -18.81 0.17
CA GLU A 63 -19.87 -20.04 0.39
C GLU A 63 -19.67 -20.49 1.84
N ALA A 64 -20.74 -20.71 2.58
CA ALA A 64 -20.67 -21.25 3.94
C ALA A 64 -20.68 -22.76 3.92
N ASP A 65 -19.85 -23.38 4.76
CA ASP A 65 -19.91 -24.81 4.99
C ASP A 65 -21.18 -25.10 5.80
N GLY A 66 -22.18 -25.77 5.23
CA GLY A 66 -23.52 -25.93 5.81
C GLY A 66 -23.59 -26.57 7.23
N GLY A 67 -22.46 -26.96 7.82
CA GLY A 67 -22.35 -27.49 9.19
C GLY A 67 -21.72 -26.54 10.22
N THR A 68 -21.09 -25.44 9.82
CA THR A 68 -20.40 -24.51 10.74
C THR A 68 -20.72 -23.07 10.37
N GLU A 69 -20.97 -22.21 11.36
CA GLU A 69 -21.18 -20.79 11.10
C GLU A 69 -19.86 -20.13 10.66
N PRO A 70 -19.80 -19.48 9.48
CA PRO A 70 -18.58 -18.85 9.02
C PRO A 70 -18.15 -17.70 9.93
N GLN A 71 -16.85 -17.66 10.25
CA GLN A 71 -16.21 -16.59 11.01
C GLN A 71 -15.25 -15.83 10.11
N LEU A 72 -15.49 -14.54 9.91
CA LEU A 72 -14.69 -13.69 9.04
C LEU A 72 -13.65 -12.91 9.85
N SER A 73 -12.44 -12.84 9.31
CA SER A 73 -11.40 -11.92 9.73
C SER A 73 -11.07 -10.98 8.58
N ILE A 74 -11.03 -9.67 8.86
CA ILE A 74 -10.78 -8.64 7.87
C ILE A 74 -9.67 -7.74 8.39
N ALA A 75 -8.71 -7.43 7.53
CA ALA A 75 -7.68 -6.43 7.79
C ALA A 75 -7.56 -5.49 6.59
N VAL A 76 -7.77 -4.20 6.82
CA VAL A 76 -7.49 -3.15 5.85
C VAL A 76 -6.14 -2.55 6.19
N ARG A 77 -5.21 -2.57 5.24
CA ARG A 77 -3.86 -2.00 5.40
C ARG A 77 -3.65 -0.87 4.40
N PHE A 78 -2.85 0.10 4.79
CA PHE A 78 -2.44 1.22 3.95
C PHE A 78 -1.21 1.92 4.57
N LEU A 79 -0.56 2.76 3.77
CA LEU A 79 0.49 3.68 4.20
C LEU A 79 -0.11 5.04 4.54
N GLN A 80 0.29 5.59 5.67
CA GLN A 80 0.10 6.99 6.03
C GLN A 80 1.43 7.72 5.79
N LEU A 81 1.43 8.71 4.89
CA LEU A 81 2.65 9.47 4.62
C LEU A 81 2.96 10.44 5.77
N MET A 82 4.19 10.40 6.24
CA MET A 82 4.79 11.39 7.13
C MET A 82 5.80 12.22 6.35
N ARG A 83 5.83 13.52 6.60
CA ARG A 83 6.87 14.40 6.07
C ARG A 83 8.04 14.42 7.02
N CYS A 84 9.22 14.15 6.50
CA CYS A 84 10.45 14.08 7.26
C CYS A 84 11.40 15.19 6.82
N ARG A 85 12.17 15.73 7.76
CA ARG A 85 13.24 16.69 7.49
C ARG A 85 14.43 16.45 8.40
N ARG A 86 15.63 16.76 7.90
CA ARG A 86 16.82 16.88 8.75
C ARG A 86 16.96 18.31 9.25
N GLU A 87 17.18 18.45 10.55
CA GLU A 87 17.60 19.69 11.19
C GLU A 87 19.04 19.53 11.65
N ASP A 88 19.94 20.36 11.11
CA ASP A 88 21.32 20.44 11.60
C ASP A 88 21.34 21.23 12.91
N GLU A 89 21.83 20.63 13.99
CA GLU A 89 22.24 21.41 15.16
C GLU A 89 23.50 22.19 14.80
N GLN A 90 23.31 23.51 14.60
CA GLN A 90 24.30 24.58 14.42
C GLN A 90 24.42 25.14 13.00
N ARG A 91 23.71 26.26 12.75
CA ARG A 91 24.37 27.43 12.15
C ARG A 91 25.08 28.16 13.29
N PRO A 92 26.43 28.18 13.36
CA PRO A 92 27.13 29.00 14.33
C PRO A 92 27.00 30.46 13.89
N GLY A 93 26.15 31.21 14.60
CA GLY A 93 25.99 32.65 14.42
C GLY A 93 24.82 33.05 13.53
N GLY A 94 23.70 33.43 14.15
CA GLY A 94 22.63 34.17 13.45
C GLY A 94 21.23 33.88 13.97
N GLN A 95 20.91 34.48 15.13
CA GLN A 95 19.57 34.64 15.72
C GLN A 95 18.79 33.35 16.01
N ALA A 96 18.60 33.08 17.31
CA ALA A 96 17.55 32.20 17.79
C ALA A 96 16.21 32.69 17.22
N ILE A 97 15.67 31.96 16.24
CA ILE A 97 14.33 32.25 15.73
C ILE A 97 13.38 31.90 16.87
N GLU A 98 12.78 32.93 17.45
CA GLU A 98 11.70 32.81 18.43
C GLU A 98 10.70 31.75 17.96
N ARG A 99 10.39 30.83 18.89
CA ARG A 99 9.33 29.84 18.75
C ARG A 99 7.99 30.59 18.65
N SER A 100 7.62 31.07 17.47
CA SER A 100 6.26 31.55 17.22
C SER A 100 5.33 30.37 17.05
N ARG A 101 4.40 30.27 17.99
CA ARG A 101 3.14 29.54 17.84
C ARG A 101 2.34 30.14 16.67
N GLU A 102 1.51 29.29 16.08
CA GLU A 102 0.41 29.54 15.13
C GLU A 102 0.74 29.75 13.65
N GLY A 103 0.32 28.78 12.83
CA GLY A 103 -0.55 29.09 11.69
C GLY A 103 -0.05 28.80 10.28
N VAL A 104 1.27 28.75 10.02
CA VAL A 104 1.78 28.51 8.66
C VAL A 104 2.92 27.48 8.68
N PRO A 105 2.80 26.35 7.96
CA PRO A 105 3.90 25.42 7.84
C PRO A 105 5.12 26.09 7.16
N ARG A 106 6.26 26.12 7.86
CA ARG A 106 7.55 26.72 7.40
C ARG A 106 8.07 26.24 6.04
N TRP A 107 7.53 25.16 5.49
CA TRP A 107 8.05 24.51 4.28
C TRP A 107 7.48 25.07 2.97
N ALA A 108 6.50 25.99 3.01
CA ALA A 108 5.83 26.50 1.80
C ALA A 108 6.76 27.28 0.84
N GLU A 109 7.96 27.70 1.29
CA GLU A 109 8.82 28.62 0.52
C GLU A 109 10.29 28.22 0.37
N ALA A 110 10.74 27.05 0.84
CA ALA A 110 12.17 26.70 0.78
C ALA A 110 12.49 25.58 -0.26
N PRO A 111 13.52 25.76 -1.11
CA PRO A 111 14.03 24.70 -1.99
C PRO A 111 14.87 23.74 -1.13
N LEU A 112 14.30 22.64 -0.65
CA LEU A 112 14.88 21.91 0.48
C LEU A 112 15.62 20.63 0.06
N GLU A 113 16.94 20.73 -0.02
CA GLU A 113 17.83 19.63 0.37
C GLU A 113 17.41 19.14 1.77
N GLY A 114 17.24 17.83 1.97
CA GLY A 114 17.01 17.24 3.30
C GLY A 114 15.55 17.04 3.74
N VAL A 115 14.54 17.23 2.88
CA VAL A 115 13.14 16.85 3.13
C VAL A 115 12.75 15.62 2.31
N TRP A 116 12.02 14.69 2.92
CA TRP A 116 11.47 13.50 2.25
C TRP A 116 10.11 13.10 2.84
N GLU A 117 9.49 12.09 2.25
CA GLU A 117 8.25 11.49 2.75
C GLU A 117 8.50 10.03 3.11
N GLU A 118 7.97 9.59 4.25
CA GLU A 118 8.10 8.24 4.79
C GLU A 118 6.70 7.63 4.97
N GLY A 119 6.48 6.45 4.41
CA GLY A 119 5.23 5.70 4.53
C GLY A 119 5.20 4.90 5.82
N VAL A 120 4.29 5.26 6.73
CA VAL A 120 4.06 4.50 7.97
C VAL A 120 2.88 3.55 7.77
N GLU A 121 3.12 2.26 8.03
CA GLU A 121 2.08 1.25 7.94
C GLU A 121 0.97 1.48 8.97
N ARG A 122 -0.26 1.36 8.49
CA ARG A 122 -1.48 1.36 9.30
C ARG A 122 -2.30 0.14 8.95
N SER A 123 -2.97 -0.39 9.97
CA SER A 123 -3.88 -1.51 9.85
C SER A 123 -5.12 -1.25 10.69
N VAL A 124 -6.28 -1.59 10.14
CA VAL A 124 -7.57 -1.59 10.82
C VAL A 124 -8.15 -2.98 10.62
N SER A 125 -8.35 -3.72 11.70
CA SER A 125 -8.77 -5.11 11.63
C SER A 125 -9.95 -5.41 12.55
N ALA A 126 -10.70 -6.44 12.17
CA ALA A 126 -11.66 -7.12 13.02
C ALA A 126 -11.57 -8.61 12.75
N THR A 127 -11.67 -9.40 13.82
CA THR A 127 -11.59 -10.86 13.78
C THR A 127 -12.88 -11.46 14.33
N ALA A 128 -13.13 -12.74 13.99
CA ALA A 128 -14.29 -13.49 14.48
C ALA A 128 -15.63 -12.76 14.23
N LEU A 129 -15.78 -12.17 13.05
CA LEU A 129 -17.05 -11.57 12.61
C LEU A 129 -17.99 -12.69 12.17
N ALA A 130 -19.01 -12.96 12.98
CA ALA A 130 -19.98 -13.98 12.68
C ALA A 130 -20.83 -13.58 11.45
N GLN A 131 -20.93 -14.47 10.48
CA GLN A 131 -21.66 -14.24 9.24
C GLN A 131 -23.13 -13.84 9.47
N ARG A 132 -23.80 -14.40 10.50
CA ARG A 132 -25.18 -14.02 10.85
C ARG A 132 -25.32 -12.56 11.30
N GLU A 133 -24.31 -12.00 11.96
CA GLU A 133 -24.34 -10.62 12.46
C GLU A 133 -24.26 -9.65 11.29
N LEU A 134 -23.39 -9.95 10.31
CA LEU A 134 -23.22 -9.14 9.10
C LEU A 134 -24.45 -9.17 8.18
N LEU A 135 -25.26 -10.25 8.24
CA LEU A 135 -26.55 -10.31 7.55
C LEU A 135 -27.63 -9.44 8.20
N GLN A 136 -27.53 -9.21 9.51
CA GLN A 136 -28.53 -8.44 10.25
C GLN A 136 -28.23 -6.94 10.20
N ALA A 137 -26.96 -6.57 10.28
CA ALA A 137 -26.54 -5.18 10.28
C ALA A 137 -25.13 -5.01 9.72
N GLU A 138 -24.92 -3.89 9.02
CA GLU A 138 -23.59 -3.46 8.63
C GLU A 138 -22.71 -3.23 9.88
N ARG A 139 -21.53 -3.84 9.88
CA ARG A 139 -20.51 -3.60 10.90
C ARG A 139 -19.60 -2.47 10.46
N ARG A 140 -19.58 -1.39 11.25
CA ARG A 140 -18.72 -0.22 11.01
C ARG A 140 -17.57 -0.15 12.02
N LEU A 141 -16.35 -0.03 11.51
CA LEU A 141 -15.09 0.10 12.25
C LEU A 141 -14.50 1.49 11.97
N PRO A 142 -14.75 2.49 12.84
CA PRO A 142 -14.09 3.79 12.70
C PRO A 142 -12.61 3.67 13.05
N PHE A 143 -11.78 4.45 12.38
CA PHE A 143 -10.36 4.60 12.72
C PHE A 143 -9.96 6.07 12.74
N ALA A 144 -9.02 6.40 13.63
CA ALA A 144 -8.43 7.73 13.72
C ALA A 144 -6.97 7.62 14.15
N PHE A 145 -6.09 8.21 13.34
CA PHE A 145 -4.68 8.38 13.64
C PHE A 145 -4.44 9.88 13.84
N PRO A 146 -4.11 10.33 15.07
CA PRO A 146 -3.89 11.75 15.34
C PRO A 146 -2.65 12.25 14.60
N ALA A 147 -2.57 13.56 14.39
CA ALA A 147 -1.34 14.20 13.96
C ALA A 147 -0.18 13.82 14.88
N ARG A 148 0.99 13.59 14.31
CA ARG A 148 2.19 13.17 15.03
C ARG A 148 3.35 14.08 14.70
N TYR A 149 4.17 14.34 15.71
CA TYR A 149 5.42 15.06 15.59
C TYR A 149 6.46 14.27 16.40
N LEU A 150 7.50 13.79 15.73
CA LEU A 150 8.57 12.99 16.33
C LEU A 150 9.91 13.65 16.02
N GLU A 151 10.78 13.75 17.02
CA GLU A 151 12.17 14.18 16.88
C GLU A 151 13.07 13.03 17.32
N GLU A 152 14.00 12.62 16.45
CA GLU A 152 14.96 11.55 16.72
C GLU A 152 16.36 12.02 16.33
N GLU A 153 17.39 11.55 17.03
CA GLU A 153 18.78 11.72 16.62
C GLU A 153 19.10 10.78 15.45
N GLU A 154 19.75 11.28 14.41
CA GLU A 154 20.19 10.45 13.29
C GLU A 154 21.30 9.50 13.76
N PRO A 155 21.18 8.17 13.53
CA PRO A 155 22.21 7.22 13.93
C PRO A 155 23.55 7.55 13.28
N HIS A 156 24.62 7.65 14.09
CA HIS A 156 25.95 8.04 13.61
C HIS A 156 26.56 6.95 12.71
N GLY A 157 26.59 7.19 11.40
CA GLY A 157 27.53 6.53 10.49
C GLY A 157 28.90 7.20 10.65
N GLY A 158 29.88 6.48 11.21
CA GLY A 158 31.11 7.07 11.76
C GLY A 158 31.82 8.15 10.90
N ARG A 159 32.52 9.04 11.63
CA ARG A 159 33.50 10.09 11.26
C ARG A 159 33.13 11.59 11.29
N THR A 160 31.94 12.00 11.73
CA THR A 160 31.70 13.42 12.07
C THR A 160 30.96 13.57 13.42
N SER A 161 31.32 14.59 14.19
CA SER A 161 30.82 14.90 15.55
C SER A 161 29.51 15.71 15.55
N GLU A 162 28.81 15.76 14.42
CA GLU A 162 27.61 16.57 14.26
C GLU A 162 26.37 15.71 14.53
N THR A 163 25.69 15.97 15.65
CA THR A 163 24.39 15.36 15.95
C THR A 163 23.34 15.99 15.03
N ARG A 164 22.92 15.23 14.00
CA ARG A 164 21.78 15.63 13.15
C ARG A 164 20.49 15.11 13.75
N ARG A 165 19.43 15.91 13.66
CA ARG A 165 18.08 15.53 14.12
C ARG A 165 17.18 15.26 12.93
N ILE A 166 16.37 14.22 13.01
CA ILE A 166 15.31 13.94 12.05
C ILE A 166 13.97 14.29 12.71
N VAL A 167 13.23 15.19 12.08
CA VAL A 167 11.87 15.52 12.47
C VAL A 167 10.90 14.84 11.53
N ARG A 168 9.91 14.12 12.06
CA ARG A 168 8.81 13.48 11.31
C ARG A 168 7.47 14.06 11.71
N GLU A 169 6.73 14.55 10.71
CA GLU A 169 5.43 15.19 10.88
C GLU A 169 4.36 14.42 10.09
N GLY A 170 3.38 13.87 10.80
CA GLY A 170 2.20 13.24 10.22
C GLY A 170 0.97 14.10 10.46
N ARG A 171 0.10 14.24 9.45
CA ARG A 171 -1.22 14.87 9.62
C ARG A 171 -2.21 13.88 10.22
N THR A 172 -3.30 14.41 10.79
CA THR A 172 -4.43 13.58 11.19
C THR A 172 -4.97 12.82 9.99
N LEU A 173 -5.36 11.57 10.21
CA LEU A 173 -6.02 10.70 9.25
C LEU A 173 -7.19 10.01 9.96
N SER A 174 -8.39 10.06 9.40
CA SER A 174 -9.58 9.43 9.97
C SER A 174 -10.46 8.84 8.88
N GLY A 175 -11.17 7.79 9.22
CA GLY A 175 -11.99 7.06 8.27
C GLY A 175 -12.83 5.98 8.91
N ALA A 176 -13.45 5.16 8.07
CA ALA A 176 -14.19 3.99 8.51
C ALA A 176 -14.08 2.85 7.50
N VAL A 177 -14.01 1.64 8.04
CA VAL A 177 -14.23 0.39 7.31
C VAL A 177 -15.65 -0.09 7.61
N SER A 178 -16.46 -0.30 6.58
CA SER A 178 -17.85 -0.76 6.71
C SER A 178 -17.98 -2.12 6.04
N ILE A 179 -18.54 -3.09 6.74
CA ILE A 179 -18.58 -4.51 6.35
C ILE A 179 -20.04 -4.95 6.39
N ALA A 180 -20.55 -5.44 5.27
CA ALA A 180 -21.91 -5.94 5.15
C ALA A 180 -21.92 -7.31 4.46
N ALA A 181 -22.94 -8.11 4.74
CA ALA A 181 -23.21 -9.35 4.02
C ALA A 181 -24.67 -9.35 3.53
N GLU A 182 -24.88 -9.85 2.32
CA GLU A 182 -26.20 -10.00 1.72
C GLU A 182 -26.35 -11.45 1.24
N PRO A 183 -27.48 -12.15 1.51
CA PRO A 183 -27.69 -13.50 1.00
C PRO A 183 -27.96 -13.47 -0.51
N VAL A 184 -27.49 -14.49 -1.23
CA VAL A 184 -27.81 -14.65 -2.66
C VAL A 184 -29.10 -15.48 -2.78
N PRO A 185 -30.23 -14.90 -3.21
CA PRO A 185 -31.54 -15.56 -3.13
C PRO A 185 -31.64 -16.91 -3.87
N GLU A 186 -30.90 -17.06 -4.97
CA GLU A 186 -30.95 -18.23 -5.85
C GLU A 186 -30.05 -19.39 -5.38
N ARG A 187 -29.26 -19.20 -4.33
CA ARG A 187 -28.26 -20.17 -3.84
C ARG A 187 -28.19 -20.18 -2.31
N ALA A 188 -28.63 -21.29 -1.72
CA ALA A 188 -28.49 -21.51 -0.29
C ALA A 188 -26.99 -21.48 0.10
N HIS A 189 -26.70 -20.93 1.29
CA HIS A 189 -25.35 -20.82 1.84
C HIS A 189 -24.37 -19.96 1.04
N LEU A 190 -24.83 -19.19 0.06
CA LEU A 190 -24.01 -18.24 -0.68
C LEU A 190 -24.34 -16.80 -0.25
N TYR A 191 -23.29 -16.03 0.02
CA TYR A 191 -23.39 -14.65 0.50
C TYR A 191 -22.48 -13.74 -0.31
N LYS A 192 -22.95 -12.54 -0.59
CA LYS A 192 -22.13 -11.46 -1.10
C LYS A 192 -21.65 -10.61 0.06
N LEU A 193 -20.33 -10.52 0.25
CA LEU A 193 -19.71 -9.64 1.22
C LEU A 193 -19.36 -8.33 0.54
N ARG A 194 -19.54 -7.22 1.27
CA ARG A 194 -19.11 -5.88 0.85
C ARG A 194 -18.23 -5.28 1.93
N VAL A 195 -17.01 -4.89 1.58
CA VAL A 195 -16.11 -4.11 2.43
C VAL A 195 -15.90 -2.75 1.76
N THR A 196 -16.19 -1.69 2.51
CA THR A 196 -16.04 -0.30 2.05
C THR A 196 -15.05 0.41 2.97
N VAL A 197 -13.97 0.95 2.39
CA VAL A 197 -13.01 1.80 3.10
C VAL A 197 -13.24 3.24 2.68
N THR A 198 -13.40 4.14 3.65
CA THR A 198 -13.65 5.56 3.40
C THR A 198 -12.71 6.43 4.20
N ASN A 199 -12.12 7.43 3.54
CA ASN A 199 -11.36 8.47 4.23
C ASN A 199 -12.27 9.66 4.54
N THR A 200 -12.55 9.85 5.82
CA THR A 200 -13.43 10.90 6.34
C THR A 200 -12.64 11.99 7.07
N THR A 201 -11.36 12.15 6.74
CA THR A 201 -10.51 13.17 7.38
C THR A 201 -11.09 14.57 7.14
N PRO A 202 -11.30 15.37 8.19
CA PRO A 202 -11.77 16.75 8.04
C PRO A 202 -10.75 17.59 7.27
N VAL A 203 -11.22 18.44 6.37
CA VAL A 203 -10.40 19.42 5.65
C VAL A 203 -11.08 20.78 5.74
N GLU A 204 -10.39 21.78 6.30
CA GLU A 204 -10.97 23.12 6.50
C GLU A 204 -11.17 23.88 5.19
N LYS A 205 -10.19 23.83 4.30
CA LYS A 205 -10.19 24.56 3.02
C LYS A 205 -9.87 23.62 1.84
N PRO A 206 -10.80 22.72 1.48
CA PRO A 206 -10.51 21.66 0.52
C PRO A 206 -10.14 22.18 -0.88
N ALA A 207 -10.72 23.29 -1.34
CA ALA A 207 -10.42 23.88 -2.65
C ALA A 207 -9.04 24.56 -2.75
N GLU A 208 -8.46 24.95 -1.61
CA GLU A 208 -7.11 25.57 -1.55
C GLU A 208 -6.01 24.53 -1.33
N LEU A 209 -6.38 23.30 -0.95
CA LEU A 209 -5.45 22.25 -0.58
C LEU A 209 -4.76 21.71 -1.83
N ARG A 210 -3.42 21.69 -1.84
CA ARG A 210 -2.67 21.12 -2.97
C ARG A 210 -2.68 19.59 -2.89
N ALA A 211 -2.57 18.93 -4.03
CA ALA A 211 -2.56 17.46 -4.11
C ALA A 211 -1.49 16.82 -3.21
N GLN A 212 -0.26 17.35 -3.20
CA GLN A 212 0.82 16.84 -2.33
C GLN A 212 0.51 16.99 -0.84
N GLU A 213 -0.28 17.99 -0.45
CA GLU A 213 -0.69 18.18 0.94
C GLU A 213 -1.87 17.30 1.33
N ALA A 214 -2.78 17.05 0.39
CA ALA A 214 -3.90 16.14 0.57
C ALA A 214 -3.42 14.69 0.76
N LEU A 215 -2.33 14.31 0.08
CA LEU A 215 -1.68 12.99 0.23
C LEU A 215 -1.21 12.70 1.67
N LEU A 216 -0.79 13.70 2.44
CA LEU A 216 -0.38 13.53 3.84
C LEU A 216 -1.54 13.15 4.77
N SER A 217 -2.78 13.32 4.31
CA SER A 217 -4.02 12.92 4.98
C SER A 217 -4.78 11.86 4.18
N ALA A 218 -4.10 11.14 3.27
CA ALA A 218 -4.67 10.05 2.48
C ALA A 218 -4.31 8.67 3.04
N CYS A 219 -5.12 7.65 2.72
CA CYS A 219 -4.71 6.25 2.84
C CYS A 219 -4.01 5.86 1.52
N VAL A 220 -2.73 5.53 1.54
CA VAL A 220 -1.96 5.22 0.32
C VAL A 220 -1.76 3.71 0.20
N SER A 221 -1.86 3.15 -1.02
CA SER A 221 -1.75 1.70 -1.24
C SER A 221 -2.73 0.88 -0.39
N THR A 222 -3.98 1.37 -0.35
CA THR A 222 -5.05 0.73 0.43
C THR A 222 -5.38 -0.63 -0.18
N HIS A 223 -5.42 -1.66 0.66
CA HIS A 223 -5.86 -3.00 0.27
C HIS A 223 -6.58 -3.69 1.44
N THR A 224 -7.38 -4.70 1.11
CA THR A 224 -8.17 -5.46 2.08
C THR A 224 -7.79 -6.93 2.02
N ILE A 225 -7.47 -7.51 3.17
CA ILE A 225 -7.28 -8.95 3.37
C ILE A 225 -8.52 -9.48 4.05
N LEU A 226 -9.10 -10.55 3.50
CA LEU A 226 -10.20 -11.28 4.10
C LEU A 226 -9.79 -12.74 4.32
N GLN A 227 -10.17 -13.29 5.47
CA GLN A 227 -10.02 -14.70 5.79
C GLN A 227 -11.33 -15.21 6.37
N VAL A 228 -11.61 -16.49 6.15
CA VAL A 228 -12.82 -17.14 6.68
C VAL A 228 -12.50 -18.51 7.27
N GLU A 229 -13.10 -18.80 8.42
CA GLU A 229 -13.17 -20.16 8.98
C GLU A 229 -14.59 -20.68 8.78
N GLY A 230 -14.76 -21.93 8.34
CA GLY A 230 -16.07 -22.54 8.10
C GLY A 230 -16.76 -22.05 6.82
N GLY A 231 -15.99 -21.66 5.80
CA GLY A 231 -16.50 -21.30 4.48
C GLY A 231 -15.37 -21.15 3.46
N ALA A 232 -15.76 -20.80 2.23
CA ALA A 232 -14.86 -20.65 1.10
C ALA A 232 -15.25 -19.44 0.22
N PHE A 233 -14.29 -18.62 -0.14
CA PHE A 233 -14.44 -17.55 -1.12
C PHE A 233 -14.53 -18.10 -2.54
N VAL A 234 -15.31 -17.44 -3.40
CA VAL A 234 -15.40 -17.77 -4.82
C VAL A 234 -14.44 -16.89 -5.60
N SER A 235 -13.66 -17.49 -6.51
CA SER A 235 -12.89 -16.74 -7.50
C SER A 235 -13.82 -15.86 -8.33
N LEU A 236 -13.47 -14.59 -8.49
CA LEU A 236 -14.17 -13.70 -9.41
C LEU A 236 -13.55 -13.70 -10.81
N ILE A 237 -12.34 -14.24 -10.97
CA ILE A 237 -11.64 -14.36 -12.26
C ILE A 237 -12.13 -15.61 -12.98
N GLU A 238 -12.12 -16.74 -12.29
CA GLU A 238 -12.55 -18.05 -12.79
C GLU A 238 -13.66 -18.63 -11.90
N PRO A 239 -14.84 -17.98 -11.85
CA PRO A 239 -15.95 -18.48 -11.05
C PRO A 239 -16.46 -19.82 -11.61
N PRO A 240 -16.93 -20.75 -10.75
CA PRO A 240 -17.70 -21.91 -11.19
C PRO A 240 -18.86 -21.49 -12.10
N GLU A 241 -19.20 -22.33 -13.09
CA GLU A 241 -20.18 -21.98 -14.13
C GLU A 241 -21.52 -21.50 -13.56
N GLU A 242 -21.98 -22.14 -12.50
CA GLU A 242 -23.23 -21.81 -11.83
C GLU A 242 -23.22 -20.45 -11.11
N LEU A 243 -22.04 -19.95 -10.77
CA LEU A 243 -21.84 -18.71 -10.02
C LEU A 243 -21.39 -17.55 -10.93
N ARG A 244 -21.17 -17.80 -12.23
CA ARG A 244 -20.64 -16.82 -13.19
C ARG A 244 -21.47 -15.53 -13.24
N GLN A 245 -22.80 -15.63 -13.23
CA GLN A 245 -23.68 -14.45 -13.21
C GLN A 245 -23.61 -13.70 -11.87
N VAL A 246 -23.57 -14.41 -10.75
CA VAL A 246 -23.49 -13.80 -9.42
C VAL A 246 -22.15 -13.10 -9.23
N ALA A 247 -21.04 -13.74 -9.64
CA ALA A 247 -19.70 -13.16 -9.62
C ALA A 247 -19.60 -11.91 -10.50
N ALA A 248 -20.18 -11.93 -11.70
CA ALA A 248 -20.24 -10.76 -12.59
C ALA A 248 -21.06 -9.59 -12.02
N SER A 249 -21.94 -9.84 -11.05
CA SER A 249 -22.71 -8.81 -10.35
C SER A 249 -21.95 -8.16 -9.17
N CYS A 250 -20.73 -8.59 -8.88
CA CYS A 250 -19.89 -7.97 -7.85
C CYS A 250 -19.31 -6.65 -8.37
N CYS A 251 -19.51 -5.59 -7.61
CA CYS A 251 -19.06 -4.24 -7.93
C CYS A 251 -17.84 -3.87 -7.10
N ASN A 252 -16.66 -4.01 -7.71
CA ASN A 252 -15.38 -3.61 -7.12
C ASN A 252 -14.96 -2.24 -7.66
N SER A 253 -14.53 -1.34 -6.78
CA SER A 253 -14.10 0.02 -7.14
C SER A 253 -12.73 0.33 -6.57
N GLY A 254 -11.78 0.58 -7.48
CA GLY A 254 -10.38 0.85 -7.15
C GLY A 254 -9.60 -0.37 -6.67
N THR A 255 -10.14 -1.59 -6.83
CA THR A 255 -9.53 -2.82 -6.30
C THR A 255 -9.96 -4.07 -7.08
N TRP A 256 -9.15 -5.12 -6.99
CA TRP A 256 -9.36 -6.42 -7.61
C TRP A 256 -9.18 -7.53 -6.56
N PRO A 257 -10.27 -8.17 -6.10
CA PRO A 257 -10.19 -9.29 -5.18
C PRO A 257 -9.73 -10.59 -5.87
N VAL A 258 -8.72 -11.24 -5.29
CA VAL A 258 -8.16 -12.51 -5.75
C VAL A 258 -7.96 -13.48 -4.58
N LEU A 259 -8.06 -14.77 -4.86
CA LEU A 259 -7.75 -15.82 -3.88
C LEU A 259 -6.25 -15.82 -3.58
N VAL A 260 -5.87 -16.12 -2.34
CA VAL A 260 -4.47 -16.20 -1.90
C VAL A 260 -4.24 -17.47 -1.09
N GLY A 261 -3.07 -18.07 -1.27
CA GLY A 261 -2.68 -19.35 -0.68
C GLY A 261 -2.21 -20.30 -1.77
N GLU A 262 -2.27 -21.60 -1.48
CA GLU A 262 -2.00 -22.63 -2.47
C GLU A 262 -3.21 -22.85 -3.40
N PRO A 263 -3.01 -23.20 -4.69
CA PRO A 263 -4.11 -23.49 -5.59
C PRO A 263 -5.10 -24.52 -5.01
N GLY A 264 -6.36 -24.10 -4.89
CA GLY A 264 -7.44 -24.90 -4.30
C GLY A 264 -7.80 -24.47 -2.86
N GLU A 265 -6.94 -23.71 -2.18
CA GLU A 265 -7.29 -23.07 -0.92
C GLU A 265 -8.20 -21.87 -1.15
N ARG A 266 -9.36 -21.85 -0.51
CA ARG A 266 -10.38 -20.81 -0.75
C ARG A 266 -10.76 -20.05 0.52
N ASP A 267 -9.97 -20.14 1.57
CA ASP A 267 -10.27 -19.52 2.87
C ASP A 267 -9.69 -18.09 3.02
N SER A 268 -8.90 -17.61 2.05
CA SER A 268 -8.22 -16.31 2.10
C SER A 268 -8.34 -15.56 0.77
N LEU A 269 -8.52 -14.25 0.87
CA LEU A 269 -8.72 -13.36 -0.27
C LEU A 269 -7.97 -12.03 -0.04
N LEU A 270 -7.30 -11.54 -1.07
CA LEU A 270 -6.65 -10.23 -1.09
C LEU A 270 -7.33 -9.36 -2.15
N SER A 271 -7.82 -8.20 -1.73
CA SER A 271 -8.34 -7.16 -2.61
C SER A 271 -7.31 -6.03 -2.67
N SER A 272 -6.52 -6.02 -3.73
CA SER A 272 -5.42 -5.08 -3.96
C SER A 272 -5.81 -3.98 -4.96
N PRO A 273 -5.14 -2.81 -4.95
CA PRO A 273 -5.35 -1.75 -5.93
C PRO A 273 -4.55 -1.94 -7.23
N ILE A 274 -4.02 -3.14 -7.44
CA ILE A 274 -3.33 -3.59 -8.65
C ILE A 274 -4.00 -4.88 -9.12
N ILE A 275 -3.92 -5.18 -10.41
CA ILE A 275 -4.55 -6.38 -10.97
C ILE A 275 -3.62 -7.56 -10.73
N LEU A 276 -4.12 -8.56 -10.01
CA LEU A 276 -3.44 -9.84 -9.78
C LEU A 276 -4.28 -10.97 -10.37
N TYR A 277 -3.66 -12.15 -10.51
CA TYR A 277 -4.37 -13.41 -10.72
C TYR A 277 -4.61 -14.10 -9.38
N ASP A 278 -5.51 -15.08 -9.35
CA ASP A 278 -5.68 -15.94 -8.18
C ASP A 278 -4.38 -16.70 -7.89
N TYR A 279 -4.12 -16.88 -6.59
CA TYR A 279 -2.91 -17.50 -6.06
C TYR A 279 -1.63 -16.81 -6.54
N PRO A 280 -1.52 -15.47 -6.36
CA PRO A 280 -0.33 -14.75 -6.78
C PRO A 280 0.90 -15.28 -6.03
N GLN A 281 2.00 -15.46 -6.74
CA GLN A 281 3.24 -16.01 -6.20
C GLN A 281 4.32 -14.94 -6.21
N ILE A 282 5.09 -14.87 -5.13
CA ILE A 282 6.34 -14.11 -5.10
C ILE A 282 7.43 -15.05 -5.62
N ALA A 283 8.18 -14.61 -6.63
CA ALA A 283 9.24 -15.44 -7.22
C ALA A 283 10.32 -15.79 -6.16
N PRO A 284 10.68 -17.07 -6.00
CA PRO A 284 11.60 -17.54 -4.95
C PRO A 284 13.06 -17.07 -5.13
N GLU A 285 13.43 -16.61 -6.34
CA GLU A 285 14.77 -16.12 -6.66
C GLU A 285 15.00 -14.64 -6.30
N SER A 286 14.02 -13.93 -5.75
CA SER A 286 14.22 -12.55 -5.29
C SER A 286 15.15 -12.55 -4.05
N PRO A 287 16.36 -11.97 -4.14
CA PRO A 287 17.30 -12.01 -3.02
C PRO A 287 16.82 -11.03 -1.94
N ALA A 288 15.97 -11.49 -1.01
CA ALA A 288 15.27 -10.73 0.04
C ALA A 288 14.15 -9.81 -0.51
N PRO A 289 13.32 -9.10 0.29
CA PRO A 289 12.07 -8.47 -0.16
C PRO A 289 12.31 -7.18 -0.97
N LEU A 290 13.11 -7.31 -2.02
CA LEU A 290 12.88 -6.58 -3.25
C LEU A 290 11.63 -7.18 -3.89
N PHE A 291 10.94 -6.37 -4.66
CA PHE A 291 9.56 -6.60 -5.03
C PHE A 291 9.40 -7.93 -5.74
N ASP A 292 8.17 -8.43 -5.76
CA ASP A 292 7.77 -9.65 -6.45
C ASP A 292 8.62 -9.85 -7.72
N GLY A 293 9.49 -10.87 -7.74
CA GLY A 293 10.57 -11.06 -8.72
C GLY A 293 10.09 -11.21 -10.17
N THR A 294 9.54 -10.13 -10.67
CA THR A 294 8.90 -9.88 -11.95
C THR A 294 9.76 -8.86 -12.71
N GLU A 295 9.33 -8.50 -13.91
CA GLU A 295 9.99 -7.49 -14.76
C GLU A 295 10.22 -6.14 -14.05
N ILE A 296 9.47 -5.85 -12.99
CA ILE A 296 9.53 -4.59 -12.23
C ILE A 296 10.83 -4.48 -11.42
N ASP A 297 11.27 -5.58 -10.83
CA ASP A 297 12.44 -5.64 -9.96
C ASP A 297 13.74 -5.47 -10.77
N GLU A 298 13.79 -6.11 -11.94
CA GLU A 298 14.84 -5.92 -12.93
C GLU A 298 14.86 -4.46 -13.42
N LEU A 299 13.70 -3.88 -13.74
CA LEU A 299 13.61 -2.50 -14.21
C LEU A 299 14.08 -1.52 -13.13
N LEU A 300 13.71 -1.74 -11.87
CA LEU A 300 14.13 -0.92 -10.74
C LEU A 300 15.64 -1.05 -10.49
N ALA A 301 16.18 -2.26 -10.54
CA ALA A 301 17.62 -2.50 -10.43
C ALA A 301 18.41 -1.83 -11.57
N LEU A 302 18.01 -2.04 -12.83
CA LEU A 302 18.61 -1.39 -14.00
C LEU A 302 18.53 0.14 -13.89
N ARG A 303 17.38 0.66 -13.43
CA ARG A 303 17.22 2.09 -13.25
C ARG A 303 18.17 2.64 -12.19
N ILE A 304 18.31 1.95 -11.07
CA ILE A 304 19.22 2.35 -9.98
C ILE A 304 20.68 2.30 -10.42
N LEU A 305 21.06 1.29 -11.21
CA LEU A 305 22.42 1.17 -11.77
C LEU A 305 22.75 2.32 -12.74
N THR A 306 21.75 2.89 -13.42
CA THR A 306 21.93 4.03 -14.33
C THR A 306 21.88 5.40 -13.65
N LEU A 307 21.66 5.46 -12.32
CA LEU A 307 21.69 6.71 -11.57
C LEU A 307 23.13 7.22 -11.39
N THR A 308 23.28 8.54 -11.44
CA THR A 308 24.51 9.22 -11.05
C THR A 308 24.80 9.07 -9.56
N ASP A 309 26.06 9.24 -9.15
CA ASP A 309 26.44 9.18 -7.72
C ASP A 309 25.69 10.20 -6.86
N GLU A 310 25.42 11.39 -7.42
CA GLU A 310 24.61 12.42 -6.75
C GLU A 310 23.16 11.96 -6.55
N GLU A 311 22.56 11.33 -7.56
CA GLU A 311 21.20 10.80 -7.47
C GLU A 311 21.10 9.63 -6.48
N LYS A 312 22.11 8.75 -6.45
CA LYS A 312 22.19 7.67 -5.45
C LYS A 312 22.31 8.24 -4.05
N GLU A 313 23.11 9.29 -3.87
CA GLU A 313 23.28 9.95 -2.59
C GLU A 313 21.99 10.65 -2.10
N GLN A 314 21.18 11.21 -3.02
CA GLN A 314 19.85 11.72 -2.67
C GLN A 314 18.92 10.62 -2.12
N ILE A 315 18.97 9.41 -2.70
CA ILE A 315 18.19 8.26 -2.21
C ILE A 315 18.69 7.79 -0.85
N ARG A 316 20.02 7.72 -0.65
CA ARG A 316 20.60 7.34 0.65
C ARG A 316 20.14 8.29 1.76
N ARG A 317 20.01 9.57 1.45
CA ARG A 317 19.50 10.59 2.38
C ARG A 317 17.98 10.60 2.49
N GLY A 318 17.23 9.85 1.69
CA GLY A 318 15.77 9.81 1.77
C GLY A 318 15.23 8.84 2.82
N ASP A 319 14.07 8.28 2.48
CA ASP A 319 13.37 7.23 3.20
C ASP A 319 14.27 6.03 3.49
N ALA A 320 14.16 5.47 4.70
CA ALA A 320 14.95 4.32 5.14
C ALA A 320 14.74 3.10 4.26
N ARG A 321 13.51 2.87 3.76
CA ARG A 321 13.21 1.77 2.85
C ARG A 321 13.86 1.97 1.47
N GLY A 322 13.73 3.17 0.90
CA GLY A 322 14.40 3.50 -0.37
C GLY A 322 15.93 3.35 -0.28
N ARG A 323 16.53 3.74 0.85
CA ARG A 323 17.96 3.51 1.13
C ARG A 323 18.30 2.02 1.19
N ALA A 324 17.52 1.22 1.92
CA ALA A 324 17.76 -0.22 2.02
C ALA A 324 17.72 -0.90 0.64
N VAL A 325 16.74 -0.54 -0.20
CA VAL A 325 16.65 -1.04 -1.59
C VAL A 325 17.89 -0.67 -2.41
N LEU A 326 18.34 0.59 -2.33
CA LEU A 326 19.56 1.02 -3.02
C LEU A 326 20.79 0.24 -2.55
N GLU A 327 21.01 0.13 -1.24
CA GLU A 327 22.16 -0.58 -0.66
C GLU A 327 22.16 -2.07 -1.02
N GLN A 328 20.99 -2.67 -1.15
CA GLN A 328 20.84 -4.06 -1.54
C GLN A 328 21.17 -4.28 -3.01
N ILE A 329 20.68 -3.41 -3.90
CA ILE A 329 21.00 -3.46 -5.33
C ILE A 329 22.48 -3.24 -5.60
N GLU A 330 23.13 -2.31 -4.86
CA GLU A 330 24.57 -2.09 -4.96
C GLU A 330 25.42 -3.28 -4.47
N ARG A 331 24.82 -4.22 -3.71
CA ARG A 331 25.47 -5.44 -3.22
C ARG A 331 25.18 -6.68 -4.08
N LEU A 332 24.31 -6.58 -5.09
CA LEU A 332 24.00 -7.72 -5.96
C LEU A 332 25.25 -8.21 -6.69
N THR A 333 25.51 -9.52 -6.65
CA THR A 333 26.55 -10.12 -7.48
C THR A 333 26.10 -10.25 -8.94
N PRO A 334 27.02 -10.35 -9.91
CA PRO A 334 26.65 -10.59 -11.31
C PRO A 334 25.76 -11.83 -11.50
N GLU A 335 25.97 -12.89 -10.70
CA GLU A 335 25.16 -14.12 -10.75
C GLU A 335 23.74 -13.88 -10.24
N GLN A 336 23.58 -13.12 -9.16
CA GLN A 336 22.26 -12.73 -8.63
C GLN A 336 21.53 -11.80 -9.60
N PHE A 337 22.27 -10.91 -10.27
CA PHE A 337 21.71 -10.06 -11.33
C PHE A 337 21.25 -10.88 -12.55
N LEU A 338 21.98 -11.92 -12.93
CA LEU A 338 21.57 -12.86 -13.98
C LEU A 338 20.34 -13.70 -13.60
N GLN A 339 20.14 -13.97 -12.31
CA GLN A 339 18.93 -14.64 -11.82
C GLN A 339 17.69 -13.75 -11.96
N LEU A 340 17.82 -12.43 -11.73
CA LEU A 340 16.75 -11.46 -12.02
C LEU A 340 16.35 -11.45 -13.51
N HIS A 341 17.31 -11.67 -14.43
CA HIS A 341 17.07 -11.78 -15.87
C HIS A 341 16.48 -13.14 -16.32
N GLY A 342 16.61 -14.19 -15.51
CA GLY A 342 16.29 -15.58 -15.88
C GLY A 342 14.81 -15.82 -16.18
N THR A 343 13.94 -14.92 -15.70
CA THR A 343 12.47 -15.00 -15.81
C THR A 343 11.97 -14.82 -17.26
N ILE A 344 12.69 -14.09 -18.11
CA ILE A 344 12.27 -13.81 -19.51
C ILE A 344 12.46 -15.01 -20.45
N ARG A 345 13.32 -15.99 -20.12
CA ARG A 345 13.58 -17.13 -21.02
C ARG A 345 12.63 -18.32 -20.86
N GLY A 346 11.78 -18.34 -19.84
CA GLY A 346 10.80 -19.41 -19.63
C GLY A 346 9.58 -19.38 -20.57
N LEU A 347 9.31 -18.25 -21.24
CA LEU A 347 8.12 -18.04 -22.08
C LEU A 347 8.33 -18.28 -23.59
N ARG A 348 9.47 -18.85 -24.03
CA ARG A 348 9.65 -19.34 -25.40
C ARG A 348 10.46 -20.64 -25.45
N ALA A 349 9.76 -21.75 -25.25
CA ALA A 349 10.08 -23.06 -25.84
C ALA A 349 8.82 -23.95 -25.95
N LEU A 350 7.68 -23.38 -26.40
CA LEU A 350 6.56 -24.15 -26.93
C LEU A 350 6.42 -23.77 -28.41
N GLY A 351 7.18 -24.47 -29.26
CA GLY A 351 7.10 -24.24 -30.69
C GLY A 351 8.29 -24.70 -31.52
N GLU A 352 8.90 -25.85 -31.22
CA GLU A 352 9.66 -26.59 -32.23
C GLU A 352 9.23 -28.06 -32.15
N ALA A 353 8.10 -28.36 -32.81
CA ALA A 353 7.91 -29.68 -33.37
C ALA A 353 8.69 -29.70 -34.68
N GLU A 354 9.85 -30.36 -34.66
CA GLU A 354 10.61 -30.72 -35.87
C GLU A 354 9.84 -31.78 -36.70
N PRO A 355 10.12 -31.87 -38.02
CA PRO A 355 9.14 -32.18 -39.08
C PRO A 355 8.68 -33.64 -39.20
#